data_AF-A0A8S3U600-F1
#
_entry.id   AF-A0A8S3U600-F1
#
_cell.length_a   1.000
_cell.length_b   1.000
_cell.length_c   1.000
_cell.angle_alpha   90.00
_cell.angle_beta   90.00
_cell.angle_gamma   90.00
#
_symmetry.space_group_name_H-M   'P 1'
#
loop_
_entity.id
_entity.type
_entity.pdbx_description
1 polymer ?
#
loop_
_entity_poly.entity_id
_entity_poly.type
_entity_poly.pdbx_seq_one_letter_code
_entity_poly.pdbx_strand_id
1 'polypeptide(L)'
;MKTVMDFSPEYNDKLFIVQNVNSVSKNDITEKKISHDLQAGNRLKKVLTEFSNSTTIHGCRFIGESNSSSLKRIVWLCLMLLFFGLLVFQIVDRMLYYYSWPMTVNMKMNFNRTLKFPAITLCNQNAFKASLAADLGRYRLLEAMHSSDGTVNTTFILKEGGNISLENLYLSSAHQKEDLIFE
;
A
#
# COMPACT_ATOMS: atom_id res chain seq x y z
N MET A 1 -76.25 -0.74 67.69
CA MET A 1 -75.65 -2.03 67.28
C MET A 1 -75.32 -1.87 65.79
N LYS A 2 -74.17 -1.25 65.45
CA LYS A 2 -72.85 -1.88 65.21
C LYS A 2 -73.00 -3.17 64.38
N THR A 3 -72.40 -3.35 63.21
CA THR A 3 -71.51 -2.50 62.41
C THR A 3 -71.57 -3.07 61.00
N VAL A 4 -71.50 -2.21 59.98
CA VAL A 4 -71.65 -2.57 58.58
C VAL A 4 -70.33 -2.30 57.85
N MET A 5 -70.08 -3.13 56.82
CA MET A 5 -69.14 -2.98 55.71
C MET A 5 -67.67 -3.35 56.01
N ASP A 6 -67.08 -4.48 55.58
CA ASP A 6 -67.11 -5.30 54.35
C ASP A 6 -65.94 -4.98 53.39
N PHE A 7 -65.48 -6.03 52.69
CA PHE A 7 -64.47 -6.11 51.61
C PHE A 7 -62.95 -6.21 51.92
N SER A 8 -62.46 -7.45 51.78
CA SER A 8 -61.13 -7.83 51.22
C SER A 8 -61.00 -7.24 49.79
N PRO A 9 -59.83 -6.75 49.29
CA PRO A 9 -58.65 -7.60 49.01
C PRO A 9 -57.24 -6.96 49.19
N GLU A 10 -56.26 -7.84 49.44
CA GLU A 10 -54.85 -7.90 48.98
C GLU A 10 -53.95 -6.64 48.76
N TYR A 11 -52.72 -6.76 49.32
CA TYR A 11 -51.40 -6.27 48.83
C TYR A 11 -50.66 -5.11 49.56
N ASN A 12 -49.56 -5.51 50.22
CA ASN A 12 -48.27 -4.87 50.58
C ASN A 12 -48.14 -3.34 50.77
N ASP A 13 -47.51 -2.93 51.89
CA ASP A 13 -46.43 -1.93 51.79
C ASP A 13 -45.44 -1.90 52.98
N LYS A 14 -44.17 -1.68 52.65
CA LYS A 14 -43.01 -1.62 53.56
C LYS A 14 -42.73 -0.19 54.03
N LEU A 15 -41.93 -0.12 55.10
CA LEU A 15 -40.73 0.72 55.23
C LEU A 15 -40.84 2.04 56.02
N PHE A 16 -40.56 1.94 57.33
CA PHE A 16 -39.93 3.01 58.11
C PHE A 16 -38.64 2.44 58.70
N ILE A 17 -37.47 2.93 58.26
CA ILE A 17 -36.24 3.30 59.01
C ILE A 17 -35.23 3.82 57.95
N VAL A 18 -35.11 5.14 57.79
CA VAL A 18 -33.98 5.78 57.12
C VAL A 18 -33.65 7.08 57.85
N GLN A 19 -32.59 7.08 58.65
CA GLN A 19 -31.83 8.28 58.96
C GLN A 19 -30.34 8.03 58.61
N ASN A 20 -29.83 8.86 57.68
CA ASN A 20 -28.43 9.25 57.52
C ASN A 20 -27.36 8.25 57.02
N VAL A 21 -27.62 7.53 55.92
CA VAL A 21 -26.60 6.72 55.19
C VAL A 21 -26.00 7.47 53.97
N ASN A 22 -26.71 8.46 53.42
CA ASN A 22 -26.40 9.09 52.13
C ASN A 22 -25.26 10.13 52.16
N SER A 23 -24.93 10.70 53.32
CA SER A 23 -23.86 11.69 53.49
C SER A 23 -22.49 11.02 53.74
N VAL A 24 -22.47 9.93 54.50
CA VAL A 24 -21.26 9.14 54.81
C VAL A 24 -20.76 8.38 53.57
N SER A 25 -21.65 7.72 52.83
CA SER A 25 -21.29 6.91 51.65
C SER A 25 -20.70 7.74 50.49
N LYS A 26 -21.18 8.96 50.26
CA LYS A 26 -20.63 9.84 49.21
C LYS A 26 -19.24 10.37 49.54
N ASN A 27 -18.95 10.64 50.82
CA ASN A 27 -17.64 11.13 51.26
C ASN A 27 -16.59 10.01 51.19
N ASP A 28 -16.94 8.78 51.59
CA ASP A 28 -16.05 7.60 51.51
C ASP A 28 -15.68 7.20 50.07
N ILE A 29 -16.64 7.25 49.14
CA ILE A 29 -16.40 6.94 47.72
C ILE A 29 -15.50 8.01 47.09
N THR A 30 -15.66 9.27 47.50
CA THR A 30 -14.88 10.39 46.97
C THR A 30 -13.44 10.35 47.51
N GLU A 31 -13.23 10.02 48.80
CA GLU A 31 -11.89 9.80 49.38
C GLU A 31 -11.17 8.59 48.77
N LYS A 32 -11.88 7.47 48.53
CA LYS A 32 -11.31 6.30 47.85
C LYS A 32 -10.92 6.58 46.41
N LYS A 33 -11.71 7.37 45.69
CA LYS A 33 -11.40 7.75 44.30
C LYS A 33 -10.20 8.70 44.23
N ILE A 34 -10.17 9.71 45.11
CA ILE A 34 -9.06 10.66 45.21
C ILE A 34 -7.76 9.93 45.59
N SER A 35 -7.79 9.01 46.56
CA SER A 35 -6.59 8.24 46.97
C SER A 35 -6.08 7.31 45.87
N HIS A 36 -6.97 6.67 45.10
CA HIS A 36 -6.59 5.86 43.94
C HIS A 36 -5.98 6.70 42.81
N ASP A 37 -6.55 7.86 42.49
CA ASP A 37 -6.01 8.77 41.47
C ASP A 37 -4.67 9.40 41.92
N LEU A 38 -4.53 9.72 43.21
CA LEU A 38 -3.27 10.18 43.81
C LEU A 38 -2.19 9.08 43.74
N GLN A 39 -2.58 7.81 43.99
CA GLN A 39 -1.67 6.66 43.94
C GLN A 39 -1.23 6.35 42.50
N ALA A 40 -2.15 6.43 41.53
CA ALA A 40 -1.83 6.31 40.11
C ALA A 40 -0.88 7.42 39.64
N GLY A 41 -1.14 8.66 40.06
CA GLY A 41 -0.27 9.81 39.78
C GLY A 41 1.13 9.66 40.39
N ASN A 42 1.23 9.17 41.63
CA ASN A 42 2.51 8.92 42.30
C ASN A 42 3.29 7.77 41.65
N ARG A 43 2.61 6.72 41.19
CA ARG A 43 3.24 5.61 40.45
C ARG A 43 3.75 6.07 39.09
N LEU A 44 2.97 6.87 38.37
CA LEU A 44 3.37 7.45 37.09
C LEU A 44 4.57 8.39 37.24
N LYS A 45 4.57 9.25 38.27
CA LYS A 45 5.72 10.11 38.61
C LYS A 45 6.98 9.28 38.88
N LYS A 46 6.88 8.21 39.68
CA LYS A 46 8.02 7.33 39.98
C LYS A 46 8.58 6.70 38.70
N VAL A 47 7.72 6.15 37.84
CA VAL A 47 8.12 5.55 36.56
C VAL A 47 8.76 6.58 35.63
N LEU A 48 8.19 7.78 35.52
CA LEU A 48 8.74 8.85 34.68
C LEU A 48 10.10 9.34 35.18
N THR A 49 10.29 9.47 36.49
CA THR A 49 11.58 9.86 37.08
C THR A 49 12.63 8.78 36.87
N GLU A 50 12.27 7.51 37.06
CA GLU A 50 13.18 6.38 36.87
C GLU A 50 13.55 6.17 35.40
N PHE A 51 12.57 6.31 34.49
CA PHE A 51 12.79 6.31 33.05
C PHE A 51 13.66 7.48 32.61
N SER A 52 13.36 8.70 33.08
CA SER A 52 14.12 9.92 32.80
C SER A 52 15.59 9.84 33.21
N ASN A 53 15.89 9.12 34.30
CA ASN A 53 17.26 8.95 34.80
C ASN A 53 18.01 7.80 34.11
N SER A 54 17.28 6.81 33.60
CA SER A 54 17.86 5.61 32.98
C SER A 54 17.99 5.72 31.45
N THR A 55 17.31 6.69 30.83
CA THR A 55 17.33 6.90 29.39
C THR A 55 18.50 7.80 28.95
N THR A 56 19.13 7.43 27.83
CA THR A 56 20.14 8.24 27.14
C THR A 56 19.52 9.38 26.31
N ILE A 57 18.19 9.51 26.28
CA ILE A 57 17.50 10.62 25.62
C ILE A 57 17.82 11.91 26.38
N HIS A 58 18.73 12.71 25.82
CA HIS A 58 19.28 13.92 26.43
C HIS A 58 18.22 14.91 26.97
N GLY A 59 17.02 14.93 26.40
CA GLY A 59 15.94 15.82 26.85
C GLY A 59 15.01 15.27 27.93
N CYS A 60 14.94 13.95 28.12
CA CYS A 60 14.09 13.35 29.14
C CYS A 60 14.55 13.73 30.56
N ARG A 61 15.86 13.88 30.77
CA ARG A 61 16.46 14.23 32.07
C ARG A 61 15.92 15.55 32.65
N PHE A 62 15.65 16.55 31.80
CA PHE A 62 15.11 17.84 32.24
C PHE A 62 13.63 17.80 32.64
N ILE A 63 12.92 16.72 32.31
CA ILE A 63 11.51 16.51 32.68
C ILE A 63 11.40 15.81 34.04
N GLY A 64 12.36 14.94 34.38
CA GLY A 64 12.40 14.20 35.64
C GLY A 64 13.15 14.89 36.79
N GLU A 65 13.90 15.96 36.52
CA GLU A 65 14.69 16.70 37.51
C GLU A 65 13.79 17.38 38.57
N SER A 66 13.95 17.00 39.84
CA SER A 66 13.10 17.45 40.96
C SER A 66 13.19 18.96 41.28
N ASN A 67 14.26 19.64 40.84
CA ASN A 67 14.54 21.05 41.13
C ASN A 67 14.13 22.02 40.01
N SER A 68 13.45 21.53 38.97
CA SER A 68 13.08 22.35 37.82
C SER A 68 11.72 23.02 38.00
N SER A 69 11.64 24.33 37.73
CA SER A 69 10.39 25.09 37.71
C SER A 69 9.38 24.46 36.75
N SER A 70 8.09 24.41 37.11
CA SER A 70 7.04 23.77 36.31
C SER A 70 7.00 24.23 34.84
N LEU A 71 7.32 25.49 34.57
CA LEU A 71 7.39 26.04 33.21
C LEU A 71 8.52 25.41 32.37
N LYS A 72 9.71 25.19 32.95
CA LYS A 72 10.83 24.55 32.24
C LYS A 72 10.46 23.12 31.86
N ARG A 73 9.79 22.40 32.77
CA ARG A 73 9.31 21.04 32.52
C ARG A 73 8.31 20.96 31.37
N ILE A 74 7.39 21.93 31.28
CA ILE A 74 6.41 22.01 30.19
C ILE A 74 7.13 22.30 28.86
N VAL A 75 8.06 23.25 28.82
CA VAL A 75 8.83 23.56 27.61
C VAL A 75 9.60 22.32 27.12
N TRP A 76 10.28 21.61 28.02
CA TRP A 76 11.01 20.39 27.67
C TRP A 76 10.07 19.26 27.21
N LEU A 77 8.90 19.11 27.81
CA LEU A 77 7.88 18.16 27.35
C LEU A 77 7.39 18.51 25.94
N CYS A 78 7.07 19.78 25.68
CA CYS A 78 6.65 20.24 24.35
C CYS A 78 7.74 19.99 23.30
N LEU A 79 9.00 20.27 23.63
CA LEU A 79 10.14 20.02 22.74
C LEU A 79 10.34 18.53 22.47
N MET A 80 10.26 17.67 23.50
CA MET A 80 10.34 16.22 23.32
C MET A 80 9.20 15.69 22.45
N LEU A 81 7.97 16.15 22.67
CA LEU A 81 6.82 15.77 21.84
C LEU A 81 6.98 16.24 20.40
N LEU A 82 7.48 17.45 20.19
CA LEU A 82 7.74 17.99 18.86
C LEU A 82 8.79 17.14 18.12
N PHE A 83 9.94 16.85 18.75
CA PHE A 83 10.98 16.04 18.13
C PHE A 83 10.53 14.60 17.90
N PHE A 84 9.75 14.02 18.81
CA PHE A 84 9.16 12.71 18.61
C PHE A 84 8.18 12.68 17.43
N GLY A 85 7.32 13.69 17.31
CA GLY A 85 6.41 13.83 16.17
C GLY A 85 7.16 13.96 14.84
N LEU A 86 8.21 14.79 14.80
CA LEU A 86 9.06 14.93 13.62
C LEU A 86 9.79 13.63 13.26
N LEU A 87 10.27 12.88 14.26
CA LEU A 87 10.90 11.58 14.06
C LEU A 87 9.92 10.58 13.43
N VAL A 88 8.72 10.46 13.98
CA VAL A 88 7.68 9.56 13.44
C VAL A 88 7.31 9.96 12.02
N PHE A 89 7.12 11.26 11.77
CA PHE A 89 6.85 11.79 10.42
C PHE A 89 7.95 11.40 9.42
N GLN A 90 9.21 11.61 9.77
CA GLN A 90 10.35 11.23 8.91
C GLN A 90 10.42 9.72 8.68
N ILE A 91 10.16 8.90 9.69
CA ILE A 91 10.14 7.43 9.54
C ILE A 91 9.06 7.01 8.54
N VAL A 92 7.84 7.54 8.67
CA VAL A 92 6.73 7.21 7.77
C VAL A 92 7.05 7.65 6.34
N ASP A 93 7.53 8.88 6.14
CA ASP A 93 7.94 9.39 4.84
C ASP A 93 8.99 8.49 4.17
N ARG A 94 10.01 8.08 4.92
CA ARG A 94 11.05 7.17 4.41
C ARG A 94 10.55 5.77 4.13
N MET A 95 9.63 5.26 4.92
CA MET A 95 8.98 3.96 4.65
C MET A 95 8.17 4.02 3.36
N LEU A 96 7.36 5.07 3.17
CA LEU A 96 6.59 5.26 1.93
C LEU A 96 7.50 5.41 0.71
N TYR A 97 8.60 6.17 0.84
CA TYR A 97 9.60 6.29 -0.21
C TYR A 97 10.25 4.94 -0.53
N TYR A 98 10.58 4.12 0.47
CA TYR A 98 11.11 2.78 0.26
C TYR A 98 10.12 1.89 -0.50
N TYR A 99 8.83 1.91 -0.14
CA TYR A 99 7.79 1.16 -0.83
C TYR A 99 7.44 1.68 -2.23
N SER A 100 7.85 2.90 -2.59
CA SER A 100 7.72 3.39 -3.97
C SER A 100 8.76 2.82 -4.94
N TRP A 101 9.65 1.93 -4.47
CA TRP A 101 10.69 1.28 -5.26
C TRP A 101 11.48 2.24 -6.16
N PRO A 102 12.02 3.36 -5.62
CA PRO A 102 12.76 4.31 -6.42
C PRO A 102 14.07 3.66 -6.89
N MET A 103 14.26 3.62 -8.20
CA MET A 103 15.44 3.04 -8.83
C MET A 103 16.36 4.15 -9.33
N THR A 104 17.61 4.16 -8.88
CA THR A 104 18.64 5.08 -9.37
C THR A 104 19.47 4.38 -10.44
N VAL A 105 19.46 4.89 -11.67
CA VAL A 105 20.27 4.37 -12.77
C VAL A 105 21.63 5.10 -12.79
N ASN A 106 22.73 4.37 -12.65
CA ASN A 106 24.09 4.91 -12.78
C ASN A 106 24.64 4.60 -14.17
N MET A 107 24.78 5.64 -15.00
CA MET A 107 25.34 5.50 -16.35
C MET A 107 26.85 5.71 -16.32
N LYS A 108 27.61 4.74 -16.85
CA LYS A 108 29.06 4.84 -17.04
C LYS A 108 29.39 4.55 -18.49
N MET A 109 30.14 5.45 -19.13
CA MET A 109 30.64 5.27 -20.47
C MET A 109 32.05 4.68 -20.40
N ASN A 110 32.26 3.49 -20.96
CA ASN A 110 33.57 2.87 -21.07
C ASN A 110 33.93 2.68 -22.53
N PHE A 111 35.09 3.19 -22.95
CA PHE A 111 35.59 3.08 -24.31
C PHE A 111 36.50 1.86 -24.41
N ASN A 112 35.95 0.74 -24.88
CA ASN A 112 36.73 -0.47 -25.12
C ASN A 112 37.31 -0.46 -26.54
N ARG A 113 38.56 -0.92 -26.70
CA ARG A 113 39.25 -0.98 -28.01
C ARG A 113 38.66 -2.05 -28.94
N THR A 114 37.98 -3.04 -28.39
CA THR A 114 37.30 -4.11 -29.14
C THR A 114 35.92 -4.37 -28.55
N LEU A 115 34.92 -4.51 -29.42
CA LEU A 115 33.54 -4.87 -29.06
C LEU A 115 33.06 -6.00 -29.95
N LYS A 116 32.21 -6.87 -29.41
CA LYS A 116 31.53 -7.89 -30.21
C LYS A 116 30.56 -7.19 -31.16
N PHE A 117 30.70 -7.46 -32.44
CA PHE A 117 29.75 -6.97 -33.43
C PHE A 117 28.37 -7.59 -33.17
N PRO A 118 27.28 -6.80 -33.13
CA PRO A 118 25.96 -7.33 -32.87
C PRO A 118 25.46 -8.17 -34.04
N ALA A 119 24.51 -9.07 -33.77
CA ALA A 119 23.77 -9.70 -34.84
C ALA A 119 22.91 -8.63 -35.55
N ILE A 120 23.09 -8.49 -36.86
CA ILE A 120 22.25 -7.63 -37.70
C ILE A 120 21.22 -8.50 -38.38
N THR A 121 19.94 -8.17 -38.20
CA THR A 121 18.82 -8.78 -38.93
C THR A 121 18.30 -7.78 -39.94
N LEU A 122 18.33 -8.14 -41.22
CA LEU A 122 17.79 -7.33 -42.32
C LEU A 122 16.53 -8.00 -42.85
N CYS A 123 15.44 -7.26 -42.92
CA CYS A 123 14.18 -7.71 -43.50
C CYS A 123 13.79 -6.76 -44.63
N ASN A 124 13.37 -7.32 -45.77
CA ASN A 124 12.73 -6.52 -46.80
C ASN A 124 11.36 -6.06 -46.28
N GLN A 125 11.01 -4.79 -46.51
CA GLN A 125 9.71 -4.24 -46.15
C GLN A 125 8.58 -4.83 -47.01
N ASN A 126 8.91 -5.29 -48.22
CA ASN A 126 7.97 -6.02 -49.06
C ASN A 126 7.74 -7.42 -48.46
N ALA A 127 6.49 -7.70 -48.06
CA ALA A 127 6.13 -8.94 -47.39
C ALA A 127 6.25 -10.18 -48.27
N PHE A 128 6.08 -10.03 -49.58
CA PHE A 128 6.24 -11.10 -50.56
C PHE A 128 6.70 -10.54 -51.91
N LYS A 129 7.35 -11.39 -52.70
CA LYS A 129 7.78 -11.08 -54.07
C LYS A 129 6.57 -11.26 -55.00
N ALA A 130 6.00 -10.15 -55.47
CA ALA A 130 4.78 -10.13 -56.27
C ALA A 130 4.84 -11.01 -57.53
N SER A 131 5.98 -11.01 -58.24
CA SER A 131 6.17 -11.87 -59.42
C SER A 131 6.11 -13.35 -59.07
N LEU A 132 6.85 -13.77 -58.03
CA LEU A 132 6.87 -15.16 -57.56
C LEU A 132 5.50 -15.60 -57.03
N ALA A 133 4.79 -14.72 -56.32
CA ALA A 133 3.44 -14.98 -55.87
C ALA A 133 2.44 -15.13 -57.04
N ALA A 134 2.61 -14.36 -58.12
CA ALA A 134 1.80 -14.47 -59.32
C ALA A 134 2.08 -15.78 -60.08
N ASP A 135 3.36 -16.15 -60.24
CA ASP A 135 3.77 -17.40 -60.90
C ASP A 135 3.23 -18.64 -60.18
N LEU A 136 3.17 -18.59 -58.84
CA LEU A 136 2.62 -19.65 -58.00
C LEU A 136 1.08 -19.63 -57.92
N GLY A 137 0.40 -18.65 -58.55
CA GLY A 137 -1.05 -18.48 -58.46
C GLY A 137 -1.56 -18.09 -57.08
N ARG A 138 -0.69 -17.54 -56.21
CA ARG A 138 -0.97 -17.21 -54.80
C ARG A 138 -1.07 -15.72 -54.51
N TYR A 139 -0.90 -14.88 -55.54
CA TYR A 139 -0.91 -13.43 -55.42
C TYR A 139 -2.17 -12.92 -54.72
N ARG A 140 -3.37 -13.34 -55.15
CA ARG A 140 -4.64 -12.88 -54.57
C ARG A 140 -4.80 -13.25 -53.10
N LEU A 141 -4.31 -14.42 -52.70
CA LEU A 141 -4.35 -14.85 -51.31
C LEU A 141 -3.42 -13.99 -50.45
N LEU A 142 -2.18 -13.78 -50.90
CA LEU A 142 -1.20 -12.95 -50.18
C LEU A 142 -1.63 -11.48 -50.13
N GLU A 143 -2.18 -10.95 -51.21
CA GLU A 143 -2.76 -9.60 -51.27
C GLU A 143 -3.93 -9.44 -50.29
N ALA A 144 -4.85 -10.41 -50.23
CA ALA A 144 -5.96 -10.38 -49.27
C ALA A 144 -5.48 -10.46 -47.81
N MET A 145 -4.44 -11.25 -47.53
CA MET A 145 -3.86 -11.34 -46.18
C MET A 145 -3.09 -10.07 -45.76
N HIS A 146 -2.51 -9.34 -46.72
CA HIS A 146 -1.77 -8.10 -46.46
C HIS A 146 -2.59 -6.82 -46.69
N SER A 147 -3.85 -6.93 -47.11
CA SER A 147 -4.78 -5.81 -47.28
C SER A 147 -5.25 -5.27 -45.93
N SER A 148 -5.44 -3.95 -45.85
CA SER A 148 -5.90 -3.26 -44.63
C SER A 148 -7.29 -3.70 -44.15
N ASP A 149 -8.12 -4.26 -45.05
CA ASP A 149 -9.47 -4.70 -44.71
C ASP A 149 -9.49 -6.06 -43.98
N GLY A 150 -8.42 -6.86 -44.04
CA GLY A 150 -8.19 -8.09 -43.26
C GLY A 150 -9.28 -9.18 -43.35
N THR A 151 -10.30 -9.00 -44.18
CA THR A 151 -11.49 -9.87 -44.22
C THR A 151 -11.26 -11.05 -45.17
N VAL A 152 -10.53 -12.05 -44.67
CA VAL A 152 -10.32 -13.30 -45.40
C VAL A 152 -11.35 -14.33 -44.93
N ASN A 153 -12.35 -14.62 -45.77
CA ASN A 153 -13.34 -15.65 -45.48
C ASN A 153 -12.72 -17.05 -45.55
N THR A 154 -13.17 -17.98 -44.70
CA THR A 154 -12.70 -19.38 -44.72
C THR A 154 -12.89 -20.04 -46.09
N THR A 155 -13.99 -19.71 -46.78
CA THR A 155 -14.25 -20.16 -48.16
C THR A 155 -13.25 -19.60 -49.17
N PHE A 156 -12.78 -18.37 -48.97
CA PHE A 156 -11.75 -17.76 -49.81
C PHE A 156 -10.38 -18.43 -49.58
N ILE A 157 -10.02 -18.73 -48.33
CA ILE A 157 -8.80 -19.47 -48.00
C ILE A 157 -8.81 -20.87 -48.60
N LEU A 158 -9.95 -21.59 -48.51
CA LEU A 158 -10.06 -22.93 -49.09
C LEU A 158 -9.99 -22.91 -50.62
N LYS A 159 -10.44 -21.82 -51.26
CA LYS A 159 -10.42 -21.67 -52.71
C LYS A 159 -9.05 -21.26 -53.24
N GLU A 160 -8.40 -20.28 -52.61
CA GLU A 160 -7.16 -19.67 -53.11
C GLU A 160 -5.90 -20.25 -52.43
N GLY A 161 -6.02 -20.79 -51.22
CA GLY A 161 -4.91 -21.41 -50.47
C GLY A 161 -4.66 -22.87 -50.82
N GLY A 162 -5.68 -23.62 -51.26
CA GLY A 162 -5.52 -25.05 -51.52
C GLY A 162 -4.98 -25.82 -50.31
N ASN A 163 -4.24 -26.90 -50.54
CA ASN A 163 -3.66 -27.74 -49.48
C ASN A 163 -2.20 -27.36 -49.17
N ILE A 164 -1.95 -26.12 -48.76
CA ILE A 164 -0.62 -25.65 -48.34
C ILE A 164 -0.63 -25.10 -46.92
N SER A 165 0.47 -25.34 -46.19
CA SER A 165 0.68 -24.71 -44.88
C SER A 165 1.06 -23.23 -45.03
N LEU A 166 0.71 -22.44 -44.02
CA LEU A 166 1.05 -21.02 -43.97
C LEU A 166 2.57 -20.77 -44.06
N GLU A 167 3.37 -21.64 -43.44
CA GLU A 167 4.83 -21.58 -43.51
C GLU A 167 5.33 -21.75 -44.95
N ASN A 168 4.87 -22.79 -45.65
CA ASN A 168 5.26 -23.02 -47.04
C ASN A 168 4.76 -21.91 -47.97
N LEU A 169 3.58 -21.34 -47.68
CA LEU A 169 3.07 -20.16 -48.39
C LEU A 169 4.07 -19.01 -48.27
N TYR A 170 4.44 -18.61 -47.05
CA TYR A 170 5.39 -17.52 -46.81
C TYR A 170 6.78 -17.81 -47.38
N LEU A 171 7.33 -19.01 -47.16
CA LEU A 171 8.66 -19.39 -47.67
C LEU A 171 8.70 -19.39 -49.20
N SER A 172 7.63 -19.86 -49.85
CA SER A 172 7.55 -19.91 -51.32
C SER A 172 7.38 -18.55 -51.98
N SER A 173 6.86 -17.55 -51.27
CA SER A 173 6.65 -16.20 -51.80
C SER A 173 7.63 -15.15 -51.26
N ALA A 174 8.56 -15.54 -50.39
CA ALA A 174 9.53 -14.64 -49.77
C ALA A 174 10.58 -14.13 -50.76
N HIS A 175 11.22 -13.01 -50.40
CA HIS A 175 12.44 -12.55 -51.06
C HIS A 175 13.63 -13.44 -50.67
N GLN A 176 14.43 -13.81 -51.67
CA GLN A 176 15.68 -14.55 -51.44
C GLN A 176 16.79 -13.58 -51.05
N LYS A 177 17.75 -14.04 -50.22
CA LYS A 177 18.86 -13.18 -49.77
C LYS A 177 19.81 -12.84 -50.92
N GLU A 178 19.94 -13.75 -51.86
CA GLU A 178 20.78 -13.64 -53.06
C GLU A 178 20.28 -12.53 -54.00
N ASP A 179 18.99 -12.19 -53.96
CA ASP A 179 18.39 -11.10 -54.73
C ASP A 179 18.59 -9.71 -54.08
N LEU A 180 18.95 -9.68 -52.79
CA LEU A 180 19.00 -8.44 -51.98
C LEU A 180 20.41 -8.01 -51.63
N ILE A 181 21.35 -8.95 -51.56
CA ILE A 181 22.73 -8.71 -51.16
C ILE A 181 23.61 -8.97 -52.39
N PHE A 182 24.18 -7.91 -52.94
CA PHE A 182 25.19 -8.00 -53.99
C PHE A 182 26.56 -8.19 -53.34
N GLU A 183 27.33 -9.17 -53.83
CA GLU A 183 28.74 -9.39 -53.46
C GLU A 183 29.68 -8.40 -54.16
#